data_AF-A0A0L0F754-F1
#
_entry.id   AF-A0A0L0F754-F1
#
_cell.length_a   1.000
_cell.length_b   1.000
_cell.length_c   1.000
_cell.angle_alpha   90.00
_cell.angle_beta   90.00
_cell.angle_gamma   90.00
#
_symmetry.space_group_name_H-M   'P 1'
#
loop_
_entity.id
_entity.type
_entity.pdbx_description
1 polymer ?
#
loop_
_entity_poly.entity_id
_entity_poly.type
_entity_poly.pdbx_seq_one_letter_code
_entity_poly.pdbx_strand_id
1 'polypeptide(L)' 'MPVLCVDESTCKKAEVSQGDALAQIVAEAIDNPEVFVFGELVALTTVQQLKSTHAEIYAALEIFAHGTLKDYKQR' A
#
# COMPACT_ATOMS: atom_id res chain seq x y z
N MET A 1 -1.81 -21.89 5.44
CA MET A 1 -1.24 -21.01 4.40
C MET A 1 -0.45 -19.93 5.14
N PRO A 2 0.86 -19.79 4.90
CA PRO A 2 1.62 -18.71 5.52
C PRO A 2 1.11 -17.39 4.95
N VAL A 3 0.70 -16.50 5.84
CA VAL A 3 0.35 -15.12 5.50
C VAL A 3 1.66 -14.46 5.11
N LEU A 4 1.90 -14.25 3.81
CA LEU A 4 3.04 -13.45 3.36
C LEU A 4 2.73 -11.99 3.71
N CYS A 5 3.36 -11.53 4.79
CA CYS A 5 3.48 -10.11 5.06
C CYS A 5 4.21 -9.43 3.90
N VAL A 6 3.94 -8.15 3.65
CA VAL A 6 4.80 -7.32 2.79
C VAL A 6 6.25 -7.57 3.20
N ASP A 7 7.06 -8.04 2.25
CA ASP A 7 8.46 -8.36 2.50
C ASP A 7 9.16 -7.14 3.13
N GLU A 8 10.02 -7.37 4.13
CA GLU A 8 10.74 -6.29 4.85
C GLU A 8 11.45 -5.33 3.88
N SER A 9 11.87 -5.86 2.72
CA SER A 9 12.51 -5.10 1.63
C SER A 9 11.63 -3.99 1.06
N THR A 10 10.31 -4.20 1.00
CA THR A 10 9.35 -3.23 0.43
C THR A 10 9.05 -2.12 1.43
N CYS A 11 8.87 -2.44 2.72
CA CYS A 11 8.71 -1.44 3.77
C CYS A 11 9.92 -0.51 3.86
N LYS A 12 11.14 -1.07 3.82
CA LYS A 12 12.38 -0.27 3.82
C LYS A 12 12.49 0.66 2.61
N LYS A 13 12.10 0.19 1.41
CA LYS A 13 12.08 1.03 0.21
C LYS A 13 11.02 2.13 0.32
N ALA A 14 9.85 1.82 0.86
CA ALA A 14 8.76 2.78 1.06
C ALA A 14 9.09 3.85 2.10
N GLU A 15 9.93 3.53 3.08
CA GLU A 15 10.38 4.49 4.10
C GLU A 15 11.33 5.55 3.53
N VAL A 16 12.22 5.16 2.60
CA VAL A 16 13.19 6.08 1.97
C VAL A 16 12.68 6.71 0.68
N SER A 17 11.57 6.24 0.14
CA SER A 17 10.97 6.73 -1.11
C SER A 17 9.81 7.69 -0.84
N GLN A 18 9.64 8.69 -1.70
CA GLN A 18 8.61 9.72 -1.57
C GLN A 18 7.99 10.03 -2.94
N GLY A 19 6.75 10.54 -2.95
CA GLY A 19 6.04 10.97 -4.16
C GLY A 19 5.81 9.82 -5.14
N ASP A 20 6.07 10.06 -6.44
CA ASP A 20 5.87 9.09 -7.51
C ASP A 20 6.64 7.77 -7.31
N ALA A 21 7.85 7.82 -6.74
CA ALA A 21 8.63 6.61 -6.48
C ALA A 21 7.93 5.69 -5.46
N LEU A 22 7.32 6.28 -4.44
CA LEU A 22 6.54 5.54 -3.44
C LEU A 22 5.25 5.00 -4.06
N ALA A 23 4.58 5.78 -4.91
CA ALA A 23 3.39 5.34 -5.64
C ALA A 23 3.69 4.12 -6.52
N GLN A 24 4.84 4.09 -7.20
CA GLN A 24 5.27 2.96 -8.01
C GLN A 24 5.53 1.70 -7.16
N ILE A 25 6.23 1.83 -6.02
CA ILE A 25 6.49 0.72 -5.10
C ILE A 25 5.17 0.14 -4.57
N VAL A 26 4.23 1.01 -4.21
CA VAL A 26 2.91 0.61 -3.72
C VAL A 26 2.12 -0.10 -4.83
N ALA A 27 2.13 0.43 -6.06
CA ALA A 27 1.46 -0.19 -7.20
C ALA A 27 2.04 -1.57 -7.50
N GLU A 28 3.37 -1.72 -7.53
CA GLU A 28 4.03 -3.02 -7.67
C GLU A 28 3.61 -3.97 -6.54
N ALA A 29 3.57 -3.50 -5.28
CA ALA A 29 3.18 -4.32 -4.14
C ALA A 29 1.71 -4.78 -4.22
N ILE A 30 0.81 -3.97 -4.77
CA ILE A 30 -0.61 -4.32 -5.00
C ILE A 30 -0.76 -5.29 -6.18
N ASP A 31 0.07 -5.15 -7.23
CA ASP A 31 0.05 -6.04 -8.40
C ASP A 31 0.61 -7.44 -8.06
N ASN A 32 1.42 -7.55 -7.01
CA ASN A 32 1.98 -8.81 -6.54
C ASN A 32 0.93 -9.67 -5.82
N PRO A 33 0.49 -10.81 -6.39
CA PRO A 33 -0.55 -11.65 -5.81
C PRO A 33 -0.08 -12.46 -4.59
N GLU A 34 1.18 -12.34 -4.19
CA GLU A 34 1.73 -12.98 -2.99
C GLU A 34 1.63 -12.07 -1.76
N VAL A 35 1.35 -10.78 -1.95
CA VAL A 35 1.35 -9.77 -0.89
C VAL A 35 -0.09 -9.40 -0.52
N PHE A 36 -0.47 -9.67 0.73
CA PHE A 36 -1.85 -9.45 1.19
C PHE A 36 -1.97 -8.56 2.42
N VAL A 37 -0.86 -8.21 3.08
CA VAL A 37 -0.87 -7.47 4.35
C VAL A 37 -0.16 -6.15 4.20
N PHE A 38 -0.93 -5.08 4.01
CA PHE A 38 -0.40 -3.73 3.79
C PHE A 38 -0.46 -2.83 5.03
N GLY A 39 -0.83 -3.39 6.20
CA GLY A 39 -1.01 -2.61 7.43
C GLY A 39 0.23 -1.86 7.90
N GLU A 40 1.41 -2.50 7.83
CA GLU A 40 2.68 -1.84 8.15
C GLU A 40 3.04 -0.76 7.12
N LEU A 41 2.71 -0.97 5.84
CA LEU A 41 2.96 0.01 4.79
C LEU A 41 2.11 1.27 4.98
N VAL A 42 0.82 1.12 5.30
CA VAL A 42 -0.11 2.25 5.57
C VAL A 42 0.26 3.02 6.83
N ALA A 43 0.90 2.36 7.80
CA ALA A 43 1.36 3.01 9.03
C ALA A 43 2.54 3.98 8.81
N LEU A 44 3.24 3.89 7.67
CA LEU A 44 4.36 4.78 7.35
C LEU A 44 3.89 6.20 7.05
N THR A 45 4.57 7.18 7.65
CA THR A 45 4.28 8.61 7.46
C THR A 45 4.46 9.04 6.01
N THR A 46 5.41 8.44 5.28
CA THR A 46 5.64 8.69 3.84
C THR A 46 4.43 8.28 3.01
N VAL A 47 3.77 7.17 3.36
CA VAL A 47 2.57 6.69 2.67
C VAL A 47 1.37 7.59 2.97
N GLN A 48 1.27 8.15 4.16
CA GLN A 48 0.25 9.16 4.47
C GLN A 48 0.42 10.45 3.64
N GLN A 49 1.66 10.82 3.27
CA GLN A 49 1.89 11.95 2.37
C GLN A 49 1.33 11.67 0.97
N LEU A 50 1.31 10.41 0.54
CA LEU A 50 0.78 9.98 -0.75
C LEU A 50 -0.72 10.29 -0.89
N LYS A 51 -1.45 10.43 0.22
CA LYS A 51 -2.85 10.83 0.22
C LYS A 51 -3.08 12.18 -0.48
N SER A 52 -2.12 13.09 -0.41
CA SER A 52 -2.21 14.43 -1.01
C SER A 52 -1.80 14.45 -2.48
N THR A 53 -0.89 13.57 -2.90
CA THR A 53 -0.31 13.56 -4.26
C THR A 53 -0.94 12.49 -5.16
N HIS A 54 -1.24 11.31 -4.62
CA HIS A 54 -1.82 10.15 -5.32
C HIS A 54 -2.94 9.52 -4.48
N ALA A 55 -4.03 10.28 -4.30
CA ALA A 55 -5.16 9.88 -3.47
C ALA A 55 -5.82 8.57 -3.91
N GLU A 56 -5.85 8.26 -5.22
CA GLU A 56 -6.42 7.03 -5.76
C GLU A 56 -5.63 5.78 -5.34
N ILE A 57 -4.29 5.85 -5.41
CA ILE A 57 -3.38 4.76 -5.02
C ILE A 57 -3.45 4.56 -3.51
N TYR A 58 -3.45 5.65 -2.75
CA TYR A 58 -3.59 5.60 -1.29
C TYR A 58 -4.94 4.98 -0.86
N ALA A 59 -6.04 5.35 -1.52
CA ALA A 59 -7.35 4.78 -1.22
C ALA A 59 -7.41 3.28 -1.52
N ALA A 60 -6.82 2.83 -2.64
CA ALA A 60 -6.72 1.41 -2.93
C ALA A 60 -5.94 0.67 -1.83
N LEU A 61 -4.77 1.21 -1.45
CA LEU A 61 -3.95 0.64 -0.38
C LEU A 61 -4.69 0.56 0.97
N GLU A 62 -5.46 1.60 1.32
CA GLU A 62 -6.27 1.65 2.55
C GLU A 62 -7.34 0.55 2.55
N ILE A 63 -7.96 0.28 1.38
CA ILE A 63 -8.92 -0.82 1.22
C ILE A 63 -8.22 -2.18 1.32
N PHE A 64 -7.03 -2.34 0.76
CA PHE A 64 -6.28 -3.60 0.90
C PHE A 64 -5.78 -3.82 2.33
N ALA A 65 -5.49 -2.76 3.09
CA ALA A 65 -5.01 -2.85 4.46
C ALA A 65 -6.15 -3.06 5.50
N HIS A 66 -7.26 -2.34 5.32
CA HIS A 66 -8.34 -2.27 6.32
C HIS A 66 -9.74 -2.54 5.74
N GLY A 67 -9.89 -2.38 4.43
CA GLY A 67 -11.17 -2.47 3.76
C GLY A 67 -11.59 -3.90 3.45
N THR A 68 -12.82 -4.00 2.97
CA THR A 68 -13.37 -5.23 2.39
C THR A 68 -13.70 -4.98 0.93
N LEU A 69 -13.79 -6.04 0.13
CA LEU A 69 -14.13 -5.93 -1.30
C LEU A 69 -15.44 -5.14 -1.56
N LYS A 70 -16.34 -5.08 -0.57
CA LYS A 70 -17.58 -4.29 -0.65
C LYS A 70 -17.31 -2.78 -0.66
N ASP A 71 -16.32 -2.34 0.09
CA ASP A 71 -15.93 -0.92 0.21
C ASP A 71 -15.38 -0.40 -1.14
N TYR A 72 -14.57 -1.23 -1.81
CA TYR A 72 -14.10 -0.95 -3.18
C TYR A 72 -15.24 -0.79 -4.19
N LYS A 73 -16.23 -1.68 -4.16
CA LYS A 73 -17.34 -1.69 -5.13
C LYS A 73 -18.38 -0.58 -4.92
N GLN A 74 -18.36 0.11 -3.79
CA GLN A 74 -19.29 1.20 -3.49
C GLN A 74 -18.75 2.58 -3.89
N ARG A 75 -17.52 2.67 -4.41
CA ARG A 75 -16.93 3.92 -4.93
C ARG A 75 -17.06 4.06 -6.44
#